data_AF-A0A7W2N4E8-F1
#
_entry.id   AF-A0A7W2N4E8-F1
#
_cell.length_a   1.000
_cell.length_b   1.000
_cell.length_c   1.000
_cell.angle_alpha   90.00
_cell.angle_beta   90.00
_cell.angle_gamma   90.00
#
_symmetry.space_group_name_H-M   'P 1'
#
loop_
_entity.id
_entity.type
_entity.pdbx_description
1 polymer ?
#
loop_
_entity_poly.entity_id
_entity_poly.type
_entity_poly.pdbx_seq_one_letter_code
_entity_poly.pdbx_strand_id
1 'polypeptide(L)'
;MNLDELVASVTEVELREGLLHWVSEWKNDESDIGNLAFMIGKWHGNVWFKDTNESNGFHSSFEVFKKIAVEGIGGLTLNERLYWFGLFEQWDSSNEESQSRIRTKLHANA
;
A
#
# COMPACT_ATOMS: atom_id res chain seq x y z
N MET A 1 -4.56 -3.28 9.87
CA MET A 1 -4.60 -3.71 8.48
C MET A 1 -3.56 -2.95 7.69
N ASN A 2 -2.36 -3.51 7.53
CA ASN A 2 -1.32 -2.97 6.65
C ASN A 2 -1.67 -3.18 5.17
N LEU A 3 -0.80 -2.75 4.25
CA LEU A 3 -1.02 -2.83 2.81
C LEU A 3 -1.24 -4.27 2.32
N ASP A 4 -0.45 -5.23 2.82
CA ASP A 4 -0.57 -6.63 2.40
C ASP A 4 -1.89 -7.24 2.90
N GLU A 5 -2.30 -6.92 4.13
CA GLU A 5 -3.60 -7.29 4.69
C GLU A 5 -4.76 -6.64 3.93
N LEU A 6 -4.60 -5.38 3.46
CA LEU A 6 -5.58 -4.70 2.61
C LEU A 6 -5.79 -5.45 1.30
N VAL A 7 -4.70 -5.85 0.62
CA VAL A 7 -4.78 -6.64 -0.61
C VAL A 7 -5.44 -7.99 -0.34
N ALA A 8 -5.06 -8.66 0.75
CA ALA A 8 -5.63 -9.95 1.15
C ALA A 8 -7.11 -9.89 1.51
N SER A 9 -7.64 -8.71 1.86
CA SER A 9 -9.07 -8.52 2.17
C SER A 9 -10.00 -8.71 0.96
N VAL A 10 -9.47 -8.62 -0.26
CA VAL A 10 -10.20 -8.95 -1.49
C VAL A 10 -10.31 -10.46 -1.62
N THR A 11 -11.51 -11.01 -1.55
CA THR A 11 -11.76 -12.46 -1.58
C THR A 11 -11.75 -13.00 -3.00
N GLU A 12 -12.26 -12.21 -3.96
CA GLU A 12 -12.25 -12.54 -5.38
C GLU A 12 -10.82 -12.67 -5.92
N VAL A 13 -10.46 -13.87 -6.37
CA VAL A 13 -9.08 -14.21 -6.76
C VAL A 13 -8.55 -13.29 -7.86
N GLU A 14 -9.31 -13.11 -8.95
CA GLU A 14 -8.88 -12.30 -10.10
C GLU A 14 -8.66 -10.82 -9.72
N LEU A 15 -9.54 -10.27 -8.87
CA LEU A 15 -9.40 -8.90 -8.38
C LEU A 15 -8.20 -8.76 -7.44
N ARG A 16 -8.03 -9.71 -6.52
CA ARG A 16 -6.90 -9.75 -5.59
C ARG A 16 -5.58 -9.85 -6.34
N GLU A 17 -5.48 -10.71 -7.35
CA GLU A 17 -4.28 -10.86 -8.18
C GLU A 17 -3.98 -9.57 -8.97
N GLY A 18 -5.01 -8.92 -9.52
CA GLY A 18 -4.85 -7.64 -10.20
C GLY A 18 -4.33 -6.55 -9.25
N LEU A 19 -4.89 -6.43 -8.05
CA LEU A 19 -4.41 -5.46 -7.05
C LEU A 19 -3.01 -5.81 -6.55
N LEU A 20 -2.74 -7.09 -6.28
CA LEU A 20 -1.44 -7.58 -5.85
C LEU A 20 -0.35 -7.24 -6.87
N HIS A 21 -0.65 -7.38 -8.17
CA HIS A 21 0.27 -6.99 -9.23
C HIS A 21 0.63 -5.50 -9.10
N TRP A 22 -0.36 -4.61 -9.04
CA TRP A 22 -0.10 -3.17 -8.92
C TRP A 22 0.65 -2.78 -7.65
N VAL A 23 0.32 -3.42 -6.52
CA VAL A 23 1.03 -3.20 -5.26
C VAL A 23 2.47 -3.70 -5.34
N SER A 24 2.70 -4.85 -5.99
CA SER A 24 4.05 -5.39 -6.18
C SER A 24 4.89 -4.50 -7.09
N GLU A 25 4.32 -3.98 -8.18
CA GLU A 25 5.00 -3.00 -9.04
C GLU A 25 5.34 -1.73 -8.24
N TRP A 26 4.39 -1.19 -7.46
CA TRP A 26 4.65 -0.05 -6.60
C TRP A 26 5.77 -0.32 -5.58
N LYS A 27 5.84 -1.50 -4.97
CA LYS A 27 6.91 -1.82 -4.02
C LYS A 27 8.30 -1.76 -4.68
N ASN A 28 8.39 -2.04 -5.98
CA ASN A 28 9.66 -2.11 -6.72
C ASN A 28 10.02 -0.85 -7.51
N ASP A 29 9.10 0.11 -7.65
CA ASP A 29 9.34 1.37 -8.36
C ASP A 29 9.80 2.53 -7.44
N GLU A 30 9.95 3.72 -8.00
CA GLU A 30 10.35 4.93 -7.24
C GLU A 30 9.18 5.83 -6.83
N SER A 31 7.93 5.44 -7.12
CA SER A 31 6.75 6.26 -6.82
C SER A 31 6.45 6.28 -5.33
N ASP A 32 5.97 7.41 -4.80
CA ASP A 32 5.72 7.56 -3.36
C ASP A 32 4.38 6.94 -2.89
N ILE A 33 4.10 7.05 -1.58
CA ILE A 33 2.85 6.61 -0.95
C ILE A 33 1.60 7.35 -1.47
N GLY A 34 1.74 8.56 -2.01
CA GLY A 34 0.63 9.31 -2.60
C GLY A 34 0.20 8.67 -3.92
N ASN A 35 1.17 8.26 -4.73
CA ASN A 35 0.93 7.51 -5.97
C ASN A 35 0.26 6.16 -5.69
N LEU A 36 0.68 5.44 -4.64
CA LEU A 36 0.02 4.21 -4.19
C LEU A 36 -1.46 4.45 -3.87
N ALA A 37 -1.77 5.45 -3.04
CA ALA A 37 -3.14 5.75 -2.64
C ALA A 37 -4.01 6.11 -3.85
N PHE A 38 -3.48 6.93 -4.76
CA PHE A 38 -4.18 7.25 -6.00
C PHE A 38 -4.42 6.02 -6.87
N MET A 39 -3.41 5.15 -7.03
CA MET A 39 -3.51 3.93 -7.82
C MET A 39 -4.55 2.97 -7.24
N ILE A 40 -4.56 2.72 -5.92
CA ILE A 40 -5.54 1.82 -5.29
C ILE A 40 -6.96 2.38 -5.45
N GLY A 41 -7.16 3.68 -5.24
CA GLY A 41 -8.46 4.33 -5.43
C GLY A 41 -8.93 4.24 -6.88
N LYS A 42 -8.02 4.46 -7.85
CA LYS A 42 -8.31 4.32 -9.28
C LYS A 42 -8.61 2.86 -9.65
N TRP A 43 -7.89 1.90 -9.10
CA TRP A 43 -8.14 0.47 -9.31
C TRP A 43 -9.55 0.12 -8.81
N HIS A 44 -9.89 0.50 -7.58
CA HIS A 44 -11.21 0.23 -6.98
C HIS A 44 -12.35 0.82 -7.82
N GLY A 45 -12.18 2.03 -8.34
CA GLY A 45 -13.17 2.67 -9.22
C GLY A 45 -13.31 2.07 -10.63
N ASN A 46 -12.37 1.21 -11.06
CA ASN A 46 -12.38 0.62 -12.40
C ASN A 46 -12.67 -0.88 -12.42
N VAL A 47 -12.70 -1.55 -11.28
CA VAL A 47 -13.04 -2.97 -11.19
C VAL A 47 -14.50 -3.17 -10.80
N TRP A 48 -15.05 -4.32 -11.18
CA TRP A 48 -16.39 -4.72 -10.78
C TRP A 48 -16.32 -5.89 -9.80
N PHE A 49 -16.67 -5.62 -8.54
CA PHE A 49 -16.89 -6.66 -7.55
C PHE A 49 -18.25 -7.33 -7.78
N LYS A 50 -18.33 -8.65 -7.62
CA LYS A 50 -19.59 -9.41 -7.67
C LYS A 50 -20.46 -9.11 -6.45
N ASP A 51 -19.84 -8.94 -5.28
CA ASP A 51 -20.53 -8.55 -4.06
C ASP A 51 -20.28 -7.07 -3.72
N THR A 52 -21.35 -6.28 -3.73
CA THR A 52 -21.31 -4.86 -3.33
C THR A 52 -20.86 -4.67 -1.89
N ASN A 53 -21.18 -5.60 -0.98
CA ASN A 53 -20.73 -5.52 0.42
C ASN A 53 -19.22 -5.71 0.53
N GLU A 54 -18.64 -6.61 -0.28
CA GLU A 54 -17.20 -6.79 -0.36
C GLU A 54 -16.53 -5.51 -0.90
N SER A 55 -17.05 -4.93 -1.98
CA SER A 55 -16.55 -3.65 -2.52
C SER A 55 -16.57 -2.54 -1.48
N ASN A 56 -17.69 -2.38 -0.78
CA ASN A 56 -17.84 -1.37 0.28
C ASN A 56 -16.92 -1.63 1.48
N GLY A 57 -16.75 -2.91 1.83
CA GLY A 57 -15.87 -3.35 2.91
C GLY A 57 -14.40 -3.05 2.60
N PHE A 58 -13.95 -3.39 1.38
CA PHE A 58 -12.63 -3.03 0.89
C PHE A 58 -12.44 -1.51 0.91
N HIS A 59 -13.37 -0.75 0.34
CA HIS A 59 -13.28 0.71 0.27
C HIS A 59 -13.17 1.35 1.66
N SER A 60 -14.01 0.91 2.59
CA SER A 60 -13.97 1.39 3.99
C SER A 60 -12.61 1.10 4.64
N SER A 61 -12.07 -0.10 4.40
CA SER A 61 -10.79 -0.52 4.96
C SER A 61 -9.62 0.23 4.31
N PHE A 62 -9.71 0.53 3.02
CA PHE A 62 -8.76 1.38 2.29
C PHE A 62 -8.77 2.81 2.80
N GLU A 63 -9.92 3.44 3.04
CA GLU A 63 -9.99 4.80 3.59
C GLU A 63 -9.39 4.89 4.99
N VAL A 64 -9.59 3.86 5.84
CA VAL A 64 -8.92 3.78 7.14
C VAL A 64 -7.40 3.65 6.98
N PHE A 65 -6.94 2.76 6.10
CA PHE A 65 -5.52 2.60 5.79
C PHE A 65 -4.90 3.93 5.33
N LYS A 66 -5.53 4.57 4.33
CA LYS A 66 -5.08 5.85 3.75
C LYS A 66 -4.98 6.94 4.81
N LYS A 67 -5.99 7.09 5.66
CA LYS A 67 -5.99 8.07 6.74
C LYS A 67 -4.83 7.88 7.73
N ILE A 68 -4.52 6.64 8.09
CA ILE A 68 -3.46 6.35 9.08
C ILE A 68 -2.08 6.37 8.43
N ALA A 69 -1.89 5.56 7.39
CA ALA A 69 -0.58 5.27 6.82
C ALA A 69 -0.12 6.31 5.78
N VAL A 70 -1.04 6.97 5.07
CA VAL A 70 -0.69 7.92 4.01
C VAL A 70 -0.82 9.36 4.50
N GLU A 71 -1.99 9.74 5.00
CA GLU A 71 -2.24 11.10 5.50
C GLU A 71 -1.55 11.34 6.85
N GLY A 72 -1.53 10.31 7.71
CA GLY A 72 -0.87 10.32 9.02
C GLY A 72 0.64 10.03 8.97
N ILE A 73 1.24 9.87 7.79
CA ILE A 73 2.64 9.41 7.62
C ILE A 73 3.64 10.23 8.45
N GLY A 74 3.42 11.54 8.60
CA GLY A 74 4.32 12.43 9.34
C GLY A 74 4.45 12.10 10.83
N GLY A 75 3.45 11.42 11.42
CA GLY A 75 3.48 10.97 12.81
C GLY A 75 4.12 9.59 13.01
N LEU A 76 4.43 8.88 11.92
CA LEU A 76 4.94 7.52 11.98
C LEU A 76 6.47 7.49 11.98
N THR A 77 7.03 6.62 12.83
CA THR A 77 8.44 6.21 12.79
C THR A 77 8.73 5.41 11.52
N LEU A 78 10.00 5.28 11.14
CA LEU A 78 10.38 4.47 9.98
C LEU A 78 9.90 3.01 10.08
N ASN A 79 10.03 2.39 11.26
CA ASN A 79 9.58 1.01 11.47
C ASN A 79 8.07 0.86 11.29
N GLU A 80 7.28 1.82 11.77
CA GLU A 80 5.83 1.81 11.55
C GLU A 80 5.51 1.98 10.06
N ARG A 81 6.24 2.83 9.33
CA ARG A 81 6.06 2.96 7.88
C ARG A 81 6.38 1.64 7.17
N LEU A 82 7.52 1.00 7.48
CA LEU A 82 7.87 -0.31 6.92
C LEU A 82 6.82 -1.37 7.21
N TYR A 83 6.24 -1.36 8.42
CA TYR A 83 5.12 -2.23 8.80
C TYR A 83 3.87 -1.97 7.94
N TRP A 84 3.42 -0.71 7.87
CA TRP A 84 2.21 -0.34 7.15
C TRP A 84 2.29 -0.63 5.66
N PHE A 85 3.47 -0.50 5.05
CA PHE A 85 3.66 -0.72 3.61
C PHE A 85 4.24 -2.09 3.25
N GLY A 86 4.48 -2.97 4.23
CA GLY A 86 4.96 -4.34 3.97
C GLY A 86 6.33 -4.38 3.31
N LEU A 87 7.27 -3.57 3.84
CA LEU A 87 8.60 -3.34 3.23
C LEU A 87 9.77 -3.83 4.10
N PHE A 88 9.52 -4.55 5.20
CA PHE A 88 10.60 -5.04 6.08
C PHE A 88 11.60 -5.95 5.36
N GLU A 89 11.12 -6.94 4.60
CA GLU A 89 12.03 -7.85 3.89
C GLU A 89 12.89 -7.12 2.85
N GLN A 90 12.31 -6.17 2.12
CA GLN A 90 13.06 -5.35 1.18
C GLN A 90 14.06 -4.45 1.91
N TRP A 91 13.67 -3.85 3.03
CA TRP A 91 14.56 -3.05 3.84
C TRP A 91 15.77 -3.84 4.36
N ASP A 92 15.53 -4.99 4.98
CA ASP A 92 16.54 -5.82 5.63
C ASP A 92 17.52 -6.45 4.62
N SER A 93 17.04 -6.73 3.40
CA SER A 93 17.86 -7.29 2.32
C SER A 93 18.62 -6.24 1.49
N SER A 94 18.40 -4.95 1.75
CA SER A 94 18.88 -3.86 0.90
C SER A 94 20.16 -3.18 1.40
N ASN A 95 20.86 -2.49 0.49
CA ASN A 95 22.00 -1.64 0.81
C ASN A 95 21.57 -0.20 1.18
N GLU A 96 22.51 0.65 1.57
CA GLU A 96 22.22 2.04 1.98
C GLU A 96 21.51 2.87 0.91
N GLU A 97 21.87 2.68 -0.37
CA GLU A 97 21.25 3.39 -1.49
C GLU A 97 19.77 3.01 -1.63
N SER A 98 19.47 1.70 -1.64
CA SER A 98 18.10 1.19 -1.69
C SER A 98 17.29 1.60 -0.45
N GLN A 99 17.89 1.58 0.74
CA GLN A 99 17.24 2.11 1.95
C GLN A 99 16.92 3.60 1.83
N SER A 100 17.79 4.39 1.21
CA SER A 100 17.53 5.81 0.93
C SER A 100 16.34 6.00 -0.02
N ARG A 101 16.20 5.14 -1.03
CA ARG A 101 15.02 5.14 -1.93
C ARG A 101 13.75 4.77 -1.18
N ILE A 102 13.78 3.75 -0.31
CA ILE A 102 12.65 3.37 0.54
C ILE A 102 12.28 4.53 1.48
N ARG A 103 13.24 5.19 2.12
CA ARG A 103 12.97 6.38 2.96
C ARG A 103 12.28 7.48 2.14
N THR A 104 12.76 7.75 0.93
CA THR A 104 12.17 8.76 0.04
C THR A 104 10.73 8.42 -0.32
N LYS A 105 10.48 7.19 -0.79
CA LYS A 105 9.14 6.66 -1.10
C LYS A 105 8.18 6.81 0.08
N LEU A 106 8.67 6.60 1.30
CA LEU A 106 7.90 6.66 2.54
C LEU A 106 7.89 8.04 3.21
N HIS A 107 8.41 9.09 2.56
CA HIS A 107 8.56 10.45 3.12
C HIS A 107 9.34 10.50 4.46
N ALA A 108 10.27 9.58 4.66
CA ALA A 108 11.06 9.40 5.89
C ALA A 108 12.47 9.99 5.78
N ASN A 109 12.68 10.91 4.84
CA ASN A 109 13.92 11.67 4.73
C ASN A 109 13.88 12.78 5.79
N ALA A 110 14.66 12.61 6.84
CA ALA A 110 14.95 13.66 7.83
C ALA A 110 16.04 14.59 7.31
#